data_AF-A0A3M2A758-F1
#
_entry.id   AF-A0A3M2A758-F1
#
_cell.length_a   1.000
_cell.length_b   1.000
_cell.length_c   1.000
_cell.angle_alpha   90.00
_cell.angle_beta   90.00
_cell.angle_gamma   90.00
#
_symmetry.space_group_name_H-M   'P 1'
#
loop_
_entity.id
_entity.type
_entity.pdbx_description
1 polymer ?
#
loop_
_entity_poly.entity_id
_entity_poly.type
_entity_poly.pdbx_seq_one_letter_code
_entity_poly.pdbx_strand_id
1 'polypeptide(L)'
;MNDALELKLIECLEALEAGASLDEVLRRYPEEAEELRPLLETAVSLDNLNLQPSLAAQTKSRETFLAHAAALKENKTRRRRSPFLFGLRRLVMPLATFIVLIFFGVGLIAASAPAVPGDALYGTKRLVENIQLGLTTDPTIRATLSAEFNQERIQEIETLLARGSSADVSFEGPIEKIEPDYW
;
A
#
# COMPACT_ATOMS: atom_id res chain seq x y z
N MET A 1 21.75 -48.93 4.30
CA MET A 1 21.91 -48.55 5.72
C MET A 1 20.96 -49.43 6.51
N ASN A 2 21.41 -50.02 7.61
CA ASN A 2 20.73 -51.14 8.25
C ASN A 2 19.68 -50.56 9.23
N ASP A 3 18.53 -50.08 8.72
CA ASP A 3 17.50 -49.39 9.51
C ASP A 3 17.03 -50.20 10.73
N ALA A 4 17.10 -51.54 10.65
CA ALA A 4 16.81 -52.45 11.77
C ALA A 4 17.87 -52.38 12.89
N LEU A 5 19.14 -52.15 12.56
CA LEU A 5 20.22 -51.97 13.54
C LEU A 5 20.09 -50.63 14.26
N GLU A 6 19.74 -49.56 13.54
CA GLU A 6 19.52 -48.23 14.13
C GLU A 6 18.39 -48.25 15.15
N LEU A 7 17.27 -48.92 14.84
CA LEU A 7 16.16 -49.07 15.77
C LEU A 7 16.57 -49.84 17.04
N LYS A 8 17.32 -50.94 16.89
CA LYS A 8 17.85 -51.72 18.02
C LYS A 8 18.82 -50.91 18.86
N LEU A 9 19.68 -50.09 18.23
CA LEU A 9 20.60 -49.21 18.92
C LEU A 9 19.86 -48.17 19.77
N ILE A 10 18.82 -47.54 19.23
CA ILE A 10 17.99 -46.57 19.97
C ILE A 10 17.38 -47.22 21.20
N GLU A 11 16.77 -48.40 21.05
CA GLU A 11 16.17 -49.13 22.18
C GLU A 11 17.22 -49.54 23.23
N CYS A 12 18.43 -49.91 22.79
CA CYS A 12 19.54 -50.21 23.68
C CYS A 12 19.99 -48.96 24.47
N LEU A 13 20.05 -47.79 23.83
CA LEU A 13 20.41 -46.53 24.48
C LEU A 13 19.36 -46.11 25.51
N GLU A 14 18.07 -46.20 25.18
CA GLU A 14 16.97 -45.92 26.12
C GLU A 14 17.02 -46.86 27.34
N ALA A 15 17.33 -48.14 27.12
CA ALA A 15 17.49 -49.10 28.22
C ALA A 15 18.70 -48.80 29.13
N LEU A 16 19.82 -48.33 28.57
CA LEU A 16 20.98 -47.87 29.34
C LEU A 16 20.64 -46.62 30.16
N GLU A 17 19.94 -45.64 29.58
CA GLU A 17 19.47 -44.45 30.29
C GLU A 17 18.50 -44.79 31.44
N ALA A 18 17.67 -45.83 31.26
CA ALA A 18 16.79 -46.35 32.30
C ALA A 18 17.53 -47.13 33.42
N GLY A 19 18.86 -47.28 33.31
CA GLY A 19 19.72 -47.90 34.32
C GLY A 19 20.04 -49.39 34.11
N ALA A 20 19.72 -49.97 32.96
CA ALA A 20 20.13 -51.33 32.63
C ALA A 20 21.65 -51.40 32.40
N SER A 21 22.26 -52.56 32.67
CA SER A 21 23.69 -52.76 32.41
C SER A 21 23.96 -53.07 30.92
N LEU A 22 25.16 -52.71 30.43
CA LEU A 22 25.59 -52.98 29.06
C LEU A 22 25.44 -54.47 28.68
N ASP A 23 25.84 -55.37 29.57
CA ASP A 23 25.73 -56.82 29.36
C ASP A 23 24.27 -57.31 29.30
N GLU A 24 23.36 -56.65 30.02
CA GLU A 24 21.93 -56.98 30.02
C GLU A 24 21.25 -56.56 28.73
N VAL A 25 21.63 -55.39 28.20
CA VAL A 25 21.09 -54.85 26.95
C VAL A 25 21.60 -55.67 25.75
N LEU A 26 22.89 -56.02 25.71
CA LEU A 26 23.46 -56.85 24.64
C LEU A 26 22.89 -58.27 24.59
N ARG A 27 22.44 -58.83 25.73
CA ARG A 27 21.77 -60.15 25.76
C ARG A 27 20.41 -60.16 25.04
N ARG A 28 19.75 -59.01 24.88
CA ARG A 28 18.46 -58.91 24.18
C ARG A 28 18.62 -59.06 22.65
N TYR A 29 19.82 -58.76 22.14
CA TYR A 29 20.15 -58.81 20.71
C TYR A 29 21.48 -59.56 20.47
N PRO A 30 21.52 -60.90 20.70
CA PRO A 30 22.75 -61.68 20.63
C PRO A 30 23.31 -61.80 19.20
N GLU A 31 22.48 -61.68 18.17
CA GLU A 31 22.91 -61.78 16.76
C GLU A 31 23.68 -60.53 16.31
N GLU A 32 23.36 -59.35 16.85
CA GLU A 32 24.00 -58.07 16.51
C GLU A 32 24.91 -57.52 17.62
N ALA A 33 25.19 -58.32 18.66
CA ALA A 33 25.95 -57.89 19.82
C ALA A 33 27.36 -57.38 19.46
N GLU A 34 28.03 -58.01 18.49
CA GLU A 34 29.36 -57.60 18.01
C GLU A 34 29.35 -56.21 17.34
N GLU A 35 28.25 -55.84 16.67
CA GLU A 35 28.11 -54.53 16.02
C GLU A 35 27.65 -53.44 17.00
N LEU A 36 26.77 -53.78 17.94
CA LEU A 36 26.21 -52.83 18.91
C LEU A 36 27.18 -52.49 20.04
N ARG A 37 28.03 -53.43 20.45
CA ARG A 37 28.96 -53.26 21.58
C ARG A 37 29.82 -52.00 21.53
N PRO A 38 30.60 -51.71 20.46
CA PRO A 38 31.45 -50.52 20.45
C PRO A 38 30.63 -49.22 20.49
N LEU A 39 29.45 -49.20 19.88
CA LEU A 39 28.56 -48.04 19.89
C LEU A 39 28.04 -47.76 21.31
N LEU A 40 27.58 -48.80 22.02
CA LEU A 40 27.08 -48.67 23.38
C LEU A 40 28.20 -48.35 24.39
N GLU A 41 29.41 -48.89 24.21
CA GLU A 41 30.58 -48.54 25.03
C GLU A 41 30.96 -47.05 24.90
N THR A 42 30.84 -46.48 23.68
CA THR A 42 31.04 -45.04 23.48
C THR A 42 29.96 -44.20 24.17
N ALA A 43 28.69 -44.63 24.12
CA ALA A 43 27.59 -43.92 24.77
C ALA A 43 27.76 -43.90 26.31
N VAL A 44 28.13 -45.04 26.92
CA VAL A 44 28.44 -45.12 28.35
C VAL A 44 29.64 -44.24 28.71
N SER A 45 30.66 -44.18 27.86
CA SER A 45 31.83 -43.31 28.07
C SER A 45 31.46 -41.82 27.98
N LEU A 46 30.53 -41.46 27.09
CA LEU A 46 30.03 -40.08 26.93
C LEU A 46 29.11 -39.67 28.08
N ASP A 47 28.28 -40.55 28.61
CA ASP A 47 27.42 -40.26 29.77
C ASP A 47 28.25 -39.94 31.03
N ASN A 48 29.37 -40.65 31.20
CA ASN A 48 30.34 -40.36 32.26
C ASN A 48 31.03 -38.99 32.12
N LEU A 49 31.05 -38.42 30.91
CA LEU A 49 31.47 -37.04 30.69
C LEU A 49 30.26 -36.16 31.00
N ASN A 50 30.09 -35.76 32.27
CA ASN A 50 28.98 -34.93 32.73
C ASN A 50 28.82 -33.65 31.87
N LEU A 51 27.99 -33.72 30.82
CA LEU A 51 27.74 -32.66 29.83
C LEU A 51 26.86 -31.54 30.38
N GLN A 52 26.56 -31.54 31.69
CA GLN A 52 25.80 -30.47 32.30
C GLN A 52 26.53 -29.13 32.10
N PRO A 53 25.89 -28.15 31.44
CA PRO A 53 26.49 -26.84 31.25
C PRO A 53 26.80 -26.26 32.63
N SER A 54 28.08 -25.91 32.83
CA SER A 54 28.54 -25.36 34.10
C SER A 54 27.68 -24.16 34.50
N LEU A 55 27.51 -23.94 35.81
CA LEU A 55 26.74 -22.80 36.32
C LEU A 55 27.26 -21.46 35.74
N ALA A 56 28.57 -21.35 35.50
CA ALA A 56 29.19 -20.20 34.86
C ALA A 56 28.81 -20.03 33.37
N ALA A 57 28.62 -21.12 32.64
CA ALA A 57 28.12 -21.06 31.25
C ALA A 57 26.64 -20.63 31.21
N GLN A 58 25.83 -21.10 32.16
CA GLN A 58 24.42 -20.74 32.26
C GLN A 58 24.22 -19.26 32.63
N THR A 59 24.99 -18.73 33.59
CA THR A 59 24.92 -17.31 33.96
C THR A 59 25.29 -16.41 32.79
N LYS A 60 26.38 -16.70 32.08
CA LYS A 60 26.81 -15.96 30.90
C LYS A 60 25.76 -16.00 29.78
N SER A 61 25.14 -17.15 29.53
CA SER A 61 24.05 -17.28 28.56
C SER A 61 22.83 -16.44 28.97
N ARG A 62 22.50 -16.39 30.26
CA ARG A 62 21.39 -15.59 30.77
C ARG A 62 21.64 -14.10 30.65
N GLU A 63 22.84 -13.64 30.98
CA GLU A 63 23.24 -12.23 30.87
C GLU A 63 23.18 -11.74 29.43
N THR A 64 23.73 -12.51 28.48
CA THR A 64 23.70 -12.18 27.05
C THR A 64 22.27 -12.11 26.51
N PHE A 65 21.41 -13.04 26.90
CA PHE A 65 19.99 -13.02 26.52
C PHE A 65 19.25 -11.78 27.06
N LEU A 66 19.45 -11.44 28.34
CA LEU A 66 18.80 -10.28 28.96
C LEU A 66 19.28 -8.96 28.34
N ALA A 67 20.58 -8.85 28.01
CA ALA A 67 21.12 -7.68 27.32
C ALA A 67 20.49 -7.48 25.94
N HIS A 68 20.32 -8.57 25.17
CA HIS A 68 19.68 -8.50 23.86
C HIS A 68 18.19 -8.11 23.95
N ALA A 69 17.48 -8.66 24.94
CA ALA A 69 16.09 -8.31 25.21
C ALA A 69 15.92 -6.83 25.64
N ALA A 70 16.85 -6.31 26.44
CA ALA A 70 16.85 -4.89 26.84
C ALA A 70 17.04 -3.97 25.63
N ALA A 71 17.98 -4.29 24.72
CA ALA A 71 18.21 -3.51 23.50
C ALA A 71 16.99 -3.46 22.58
N LEU A 72 16.25 -4.58 22.45
CA LEU A 72 15.01 -4.63 21.67
C LEU A 72 13.90 -3.75 22.29
N LYS A 73 13.81 -3.70 23.62
CA LYS A 73 12.83 -2.88 24.34
C LYS A 73 13.11 -1.37 24.17
N GLU A 74 14.37 -0.96 24.21
CA GLU A 74 14.77 0.44 24.03
C GLU A 74 14.49 0.94 22.59
N ASN A 75 14.66 0.08 21.60
CA ASN A 75 14.37 0.44 20.21
C ASN A 75 12.87 0.68 19.97
N LYS A 76 11.99 -0.02 20.72
CA LYS A 76 10.54 0.17 20.67
C LYS A 76 10.10 1.48 21.33
N THR A 77 10.77 1.94 22.38
CA THR A 77 10.45 3.20 23.06
C THR A 77 10.97 4.41 22.28
N ARG A 78 12.14 4.30 21.63
CA ARG A 78 12.72 5.37 20.80
C ARG A 78 11.99 5.57 19.46
N ARG A 79 11.32 4.53 18.95
CA ARG A 79 10.47 4.60 17.73
C ARG A 79 9.07 5.18 17.99
N ARG A 80 8.76 5.59 19.22
CA ARG A 80 7.56 6.37 19.55
C ARG A 80 7.76 7.84 19.17
N ARG A 81 8.06 8.11 17.89
CA ARG A 81 7.94 9.47 17.35
C ARG A 81 6.48 9.91 17.48
N SER A 82 6.31 11.15 17.93
CA SER A 82 5.07 11.73 18.43
C SER A 82 3.82 11.29 17.64
N PRO A 83 2.85 10.60 18.28
CA PRO A 83 1.59 10.19 17.64
C PRO A 83 0.73 11.39 17.23
N PHE A 84 1.01 12.58 17.78
CA PHE A 84 0.26 13.80 17.52
C PHE A 84 0.47 14.35 16.09
N LEU A 85 1.70 14.29 15.57
CA LEU A 85 2.04 14.76 14.22
C LEU A 85 1.49 13.85 13.11
N PHE A 86 1.34 12.54 13.38
CA PHE A 86 0.76 11.59 12.42
C PHE A 86 -0.78 11.63 12.40
N GLY A 87 -1.43 11.86 13.54
CA GLY A 87 -2.88 12.00 13.62
C GLY A 87 -3.40 13.26 12.91
N LEU A 88 -2.73 14.40 13.11
CA LEU A 88 -3.12 15.67 12.48
C LEU A 88 -2.92 15.61 10.95
N ARG A 89 -1.81 15.02 10.47
CA ARG A 89 -1.54 14.89 9.03
C ARG A 89 -2.55 14.00 8.30
N ARG A 90 -3.19 13.04 8.97
CA ARG A 90 -4.17 12.13 8.36
C ARG A 90 -5.55 12.76 8.16
N LEU A 91 -5.85 13.82 8.91
CA LEU A 91 -7.14 14.53 8.89
C LEU A 91 -7.08 15.84 8.08
N VAL A 92 -5.93 16.52 8.09
CA VAL A 92 -5.75 17.81 7.40
C VAL A 92 -5.47 17.64 5.90
N MET A 93 -4.91 16.49 5.48
CA MET A 93 -4.58 16.24 4.07
C MET A 93 -5.79 16.22 3.12
N PRO A 94 -6.89 15.49 3.38
CA PRO A 94 -8.04 15.51 2.46
C PRO A 94 -8.72 16.88 2.38
N LEU A 95 -8.79 17.61 3.50
CA LEU A 95 -9.39 18.94 3.53
C LEU A 95 -8.55 19.97 2.76
N ALA A 96 -7.22 19.95 2.93
CA ALA A 96 -6.33 20.81 2.16
C ALA A 96 -6.38 20.50 0.66
N THR A 97 -6.40 19.22 0.28
CA THR A 97 -6.57 18.81 -1.13
C THR A 97 -7.92 19.26 -1.68
N PHE A 98 -9.00 19.11 -0.91
CA PHE A 98 -10.33 19.56 -1.30
C PHE A 98 -10.41 21.07 -1.49
N ILE A 99 -9.81 21.84 -0.57
CA ILE A 99 -9.71 23.29 -0.67
C ILE A 99 -8.92 23.70 -1.92
N VAL A 100 -7.76 23.08 -2.17
CA VAL A 100 -6.96 23.35 -3.38
C VAL A 100 -7.78 23.03 -4.63
N LEU A 101 -8.47 21.89 -4.68
CA LEU A 101 -9.33 21.52 -5.82
C LEU A 101 -10.47 22.52 -6.04
N ILE A 102 -11.11 23.02 -4.98
CA ILE A 102 -12.13 24.06 -5.09
C ILE A 102 -11.53 25.36 -5.62
N PHE A 103 -10.43 25.86 -5.04
CA PHE A 103 -9.82 27.10 -5.48
C PHE A 103 -9.29 27.01 -6.92
N PHE A 104 -8.72 25.87 -7.30
CA PHE A 104 -8.26 25.65 -8.68
C PHE A 104 -9.44 25.52 -9.66
N GLY A 105 -10.53 24.85 -9.25
CA GLY A 105 -11.74 24.71 -10.05
C GLY A 105 -12.48 26.03 -10.26
N VAL A 106 -12.70 26.80 -9.19
CA VAL A 106 -13.36 28.13 -9.25
C VAL A 106 -12.54 29.13 -10.07
N GLY A 107 -11.20 29.11 -9.93
CA GLY A 107 -10.31 29.94 -10.73
C GLY A 107 -10.42 29.66 -12.23
N LEU A 108 -10.53 28.37 -12.61
CA LEU A 108 -10.72 27.97 -14.01
C LEU A 108 -12.06 28.45 -14.58
N ILE A 109 -13.14 28.37 -13.79
CA ILE A 109 -14.48 28.81 -14.23
C ILE A 109 -14.47 30.32 -14.50
N ALA A 110 -13.95 31.12 -13.57
CA ALA A 110 -13.86 32.58 -13.73
C ALA A 110 -12.95 32.98 -14.91
N ALA A 111 -11.84 32.28 -15.11
CA ALA A 111 -10.93 32.52 -16.24
C ALA A 111 -11.47 32.02 -17.59
N SER A 112 -12.44 31.09 -17.59
CA SER A 112 -13.07 30.58 -18.81
C SER A 112 -14.18 31.50 -19.36
N ALA A 113 -14.75 32.39 -18.55
CA ALA A 113 -15.82 33.29 -18.98
C ALA A 113 -15.51 34.11 -20.25
N PRO A 114 -14.32 34.74 -20.39
CA PRO A 114 -13.96 35.49 -21.61
C PRO A 114 -13.39 34.61 -22.75
N ALA A 115 -13.35 33.28 -22.60
CA ALA A 115 -12.79 32.41 -23.61
C ALA A 115 -13.67 32.38 -24.86
N VAL A 116 -13.07 32.49 -26.04
CA VAL A 116 -13.75 32.35 -27.35
C VAL A 116 -13.44 30.99 -27.99
N PRO A 117 -14.20 30.54 -29.01
CA PRO A 117 -13.88 29.31 -29.73
C PRO A 117 -12.42 29.28 -30.19
N GLY A 118 -11.72 28.19 -29.90
CA GLY A 118 -10.28 28.05 -30.17
C GLY A 118 -9.37 28.38 -28.97
N ASP A 119 -9.86 29.06 -27.94
CA ASP A 119 -9.12 29.28 -26.70
C ASP A 119 -9.05 27.99 -25.85
N ALA A 120 -7.95 27.78 -25.12
CA ALA A 120 -7.70 26.58 -24.34
C ALA A 120 -8.79 26.28 -23.27
N LEU A 121 -9.42 27.32 -22.73
CA LEU A 121 -10.46 27.21 -21.69
C LEU A 121 -11.89 27.19 -22.26
N TYR A 122 -12.07 27.25 -23.58
CA TYR A 122 -13.40 27.27 -24.19
C TYR A 122 -14.19 26.00 -23.92
N GLY A 123 -13.53 24.84 -23.93
CA GLY A 123 -14.16 23.56 -23.55
C GLY A 123 -14.71 23.57 -22.11
N THR A 124 -14.02 24.25 -21.19
CA THR A 124 -14.47 24.43 -19.80
C THR A 124 -15.71 25.32 -19.73
N LYS A 125 -15.73 26.43 -20.49
CA LYS A 125 -16.90 27.31 -20.59
C LYS A 125 -18.14 26.54 -21.05
N ARG A 126 -18.02 25.80 -22.16
CA ARG A 126 -19.09 24.94 -22.71
C ARG A 126 -19.58 23.88 -21.70
N LEU A 127 -18.68 23.30 -20.92
CA LEU A 127 -19.05 22.34 -19.88
C LEU A 127 -19.90 22.98 -18.77
N VAL A 128 -19.52 24.19 -18.32
CA VAL A 128 -20.27 24.95 -17.30
C VAL A 128 -21.67 25.29 -17.80
N GLU A 129 -21.78 25.80 -19.04
CA GLU A 129 -23.07 26.10 -19.68
C GLU A 129 -23.98 24.86 -19.75
N ASN A 130 -23.42 23.72 -20.19
CA ASN A 130 -24.16 22.45 -20.28
C ASN A 130 -24.64 21.94 -18.92
N ILE A 131 -23.81 22.07 -17.88
CA ILE A 131 -24.20 21.73 -16.50
C ILE A 131 -25.34 22.65 -16.04
N GLN A 132 -25.26 23.95 -16.31
CA GLN A 132 -26.30 24.90 -15.92
C GLN A 132 -27.64 24.61 -16.63
N LEU A 133 -27.61 24.29 -17.93
CA LEU A 133 -28.78 23.85 -18.69
C LEU A 133 -29.33 22.51 -18.18
N GLY A 134 -28.46 21.58 -17.80
CA GLY A 134 -28.86 20.27 -17.26
C GLY A 134 -29.48 20.33 -15.87
N LEU A 135 -29.06 21.29 -15.05
CA LEU A 135 -29.61 21.54 -13.71
C LEU A 135 -30.89 22.39 -13.71
N THR A 136 -31.15 23.11 -14.80
CA THR A 136 -32.35 23.94 -14.94
C THR A 136 -33.54 23.08 -15.39
N THR A 137 -34.40 22.75 -14.43
CA THR A 137 -35.58 21.90 -14.66
C THR A 137 -36.76 22.65 -15.27
N ASP A 138 -36.88 23.96 -15.03
CA ASP A 138 -37.95 24.79 -15.58
C ASP A 138 -37.72 25.02 -17.09
N PRO A 139 -38.66 24.62 -17.97
CA PRO A 139 -38.49 24.76 -19.41
C PRO A 139 -38.41 26.22 -19.87
N THR A 140 -39.08 27.14 -19.18
CA THR A 140 -39.07 28.56 -19.54
C THR A 140 -37.72 29.20 -19.24
N ILE A 141 -37.18 28.95 -18.03
CA ILE A 141 -35.85 29.41 -17.61
C ILE A 141 -34.76 28.76 -18.47
N ARG A 142 -34.92 27.49 -18.82
CA ARG A 142 -33.97 26.80 -19.70
C ARG A 142 -33.96 27.40 -21.10
N ALA A 143 -35.11 27.77 -21.65
CA ALA A 143 -35.20 28.42 -22.95
C ALA A 143 -34.55 29.81 -22.95
N THR A 144 -34.79 30.62 -21.90
CA THR A 144 -34.14 31.93 -21.76
C THR A 144 -32.63 31.78 -21.63
N LEU A 145 -32.14 30.85 -20.79
CA LEU A 145 -30.71 30.60 -20.62
C LEU A 145 -30.05 30.12 -21.92
N SER A 146 -30.75 29.28 -22.69
CA SER A 146 -30.26 28.83 -24.01
C SER A 146 -30.15 29.99 -24.99
N ALA A 147 -31.11 30.91 -24.97
CA ALA A 147 -31.08 32.12 -25.80
C ALA A 147 -29.92 33.05 -25.41
N GLU A 148 -29.67 33.23 -24.10
CA GLU A 148 -28.54 34.00 -23.59
C GLU A 148 -27.19 33.42 -24.07
N PHE A 149 -26.97 32.11 -23.91
CA PHE A 149 -25.76 31.46 -24.40
C PHE A 149 -25.62 31.52 -25.93
N ASN A 150 -26.71 31.46 -26.67
CA ASN A 150 -26.67 31.66 -28.13
C ASN A 150 -26.25 33.08 -28.51
N GLN A 151 -26.78 34.09 -27.82
CA GLN A 151 -26.41 35.48 -28.05
C GLN A 151 -24.94 35.73 -27.71
N GLU A 152 -24.45 35.14 -26.62
CA GLU A 152 -23.05 35.21 -26.23
C GLU A 152 -22.13 34.56 -27.28
N ARG A 153 -22.51 33.40 -27.83
CA ARG A 153 -21.77 32.76 -28.92
C ARG A 153 -21.62 33.64 -30.16
N ILE A 154 -22.61 34.44 -30.51
CA ILE A 154 -22.50 35.39 -31.64
C ILE A 154 -21.40 36.42 -31.35
N GLN A 155 -21.37 36.98 -30.14
CA GLN A 155 -20.34 37.95 -29.72
C GLN A 155 -18.93 37.31 -29.67
N GLU A 156 -18.84 36.04 -29.28
CA GLU A 156 -17.58 35.28 -29.31
C GLU A 156 -17.06 35.10 -30.74
N ILE A 157 -17.96 34.80 -31.69
CA ILE A 157 -17.61 34.64 -33.11
C ILE A 157 -17.19 35.98 -33.70
N GLU A 158 -17.90 37.07 -33.42
CA GLU A 158 -17.48 38.43 -33.82
C GLU A 158 -16.07 38.76 -33.29
N THR A 159 -15.79 38.39 -32.04
CA THR A 159 -14.47 38.57 -31.44
C THR A 159 -13.41 37.71 -32.12
N LEU A 160 -13.73 36.46 -32.47
CA LEU A 160 -12.86 35.54 -33.19
C LEU A 160 -12.51 36.09 -34.58
N LEU A 161 -13.52 36.58 -35.31
CA LEU A 161 -13.36 37.22 -36.62
C LEU A 161 -12.51 38.49 -36.52
N ALA A 162 -12.76 39.35 -35.51
CA ALA A 162 -11.97 40.55 -35.28
C ALA A 162 -10.49 40.25 -34.95
N ARG A 163 -10.21 39.11 -34.31
CA ARG A 163 -8.85 38.64 -34.04
C ARG A 163 -8.16 38.00 -35.25
N GLY A 164 -8.90 37.68 -36.32
CA GLY A 164 -8.39 36.95 -37.48
C GLY A 164 -8.00 35.50 -37.18
N SER A 165 -8.54 34.93 -36.09
CA SER A 165 -8.31 33.54 -35.71
C SER A 165 -9.26 32.61 -36.47
N SER A 166 -8.98 31.31 -36.48
CA SER A 166 -9.87 30.29 -37.05
C SER A 166 -10.12 29.19 -36.03
N ALA A 167 -11.38 28.83 -35.84
CA ALA A 167 -11.79 27.70 -35.02
C ALA A 167 -13.11 27.12 -35.56
N ASP A 168 -13.39 25.86 -35.23
CA ASP A 168 -14.68 25.25 -35.53
C ASP A 168 -15.76 25.88 -34.63
N VAL A 169 -16.76 26.49 -35.27
CA VAL A 169 -17.88 27.14 -34.58
C VAL A 169 -19.19 26.51 -34.99
N SER A 170 -20.09 26.40 -34.02
CA SER A 170 -21.49 26.02 -34.24
C SER A 170 -22.33 27.06 -33.51
N PHE A 171 -23.32 27.62 -34.19
CA PHE A 171 -24.27 28.57 -33.62
C PHE A 171 -25.63 28.36 -34.27
N GLU A 172 -26.68 28.77 -33.57
CA GLU A 172 -28.06 28.67 -34.02
C GLU A 172 -28.74 29.98 -33.70
N GLY A 173 -29.50 30.51 -34.65
CA GLY A 173 -30.19 31.78 -34.49
C GLY A 173 -30.99 32.17 -35.73
N PRO A 174 -31.92 33.12 -35.60
CA PRO A 174 -32.58 33.71 -36.75
C PRO A 174 -31.57 34.50 -37.60
N ILE A 175 -31.70 34.42 -38.92
CA ILE A 175 -30.91 35.26 -39.83
C ILE A 175 -31.56 36.65 -39.86
N GLU A 176 -30.90 37.64 -39.27
CA GLU A 176 -31.39 39.03 -39.26
C GLU A 176 -30.98 39.82 -40.51
N LYS A 177 -29.75 39.61 -41.00
CA LYS A 177 -29.19 40.31 -42.16
C LYS A 177 -28.15 39.43 -42.85
N ILE A 178 -28.12 39.47 -44.18
CA ILE A 178 -27.05 38.87 -44.99
C ILE A 178 -26.40 40.01 -45.78
N GLU A 179 -25.10 40.22 -45.57
CA GLU A 179 -24.32 41.19 -46.34
C GLU A 179 -23.43 40.45 -47.35
N PRO A 180 -23.29 40.94 -48.60
CA PRO A 180 -22.58 40.21 -49.67
C PRO A 180 -21.10 39.90 -49.37
N ASP A 181 -20.46 40.73 -48.53
CA ASP A 181 -19.01 40.70 -48.29
C ASP A 181 -18.63 40.23 -46.87
N TYR A 182 -19.61 39.92 -46.02
CA TYR A 182 -19.41 39.42 -44.65
C TYR A 182 -20.32 38.21 -44.42
N TRP A 183 -19.68 37.04 -44.28
CA TRP A 183 -20.33 35.78 -43.91
C TRP A 183 -20.25 35.55 -42.41
#